data_AF-A0A645BAW5-F1
#
_entry.id   AF-A0A645BAW5-F1
#
_cell.length_a   1.000
_cell.length_b   1.000
_cell.length_c   1.000
_cell.angle_alpha   90.00
_cell.angle_beta   90.00
_cell.angle_gamma   90.00
#
_symmetry.space_group_name_H-M   'P 1'
#
loop_
_entity.id
_entity.type
_entity.pdbx_description
1 polymer ?
#
loop_
_entity_poly.entity_id
_entity_poly.type
_entity_poly.pdbx_seq_one_letter_code
_entity_poly.pdbx_strand_id
1 'polypeptide(L)'
;MFLYILGGLVVFLLLVIILICIYAFFKATDDTTVMVEKKTALKLEKISDTEAVFSTEFPLINRGKGDAAILDVFARPYLPQEQFSAATVFGHIETSNRRRNDNYFEALILKANSQCQLVLTLRFVANNGMNIREALQKMVDMDVAVYYNGLARKDIYIRKVFLTINGETIRNLVGGAENDR
;
A
#
# COMPACT_ATOMS: atom_id res chain seq x y z
N MET A 1 -15.11 62.33 -6.43
CA MET A 1 -13.95 61.72 -7.12
C MET A 1 -13.20 60.72 -6.24
N PHE A 2 -12.71 61.11 -5.06
CA PHE A 2 -11.99 60.22 -4.13
C PHE A 2 -12.77 58.96 -3.69
N LEU A 3 -14.05 59.09 -3.33
CA LEU A 3 -14.91 57.95 -2.96
C LEU A 3 -15.13 56.95 -4.11
N TYR A 4 -15.20 57.41 -5.36
CA TYR A 4 -15.35 56.53 -6.53
C TYR A 4 -14.06 55.75 -6.82
N ILE A 5 -12.90 56.41 -6.66
CA ILE A 5 -11.59 55.77 -6.79
C ILE A 5 -11.42 54.71 -5.69
N LEU A 6 -11.78 55.04 -4.44
CA LEU A 6 -11.70 54.11 -3.32
C LEU A 6 -12.66 52.92 -3.49
N GLY A 7 -13.90 53.16 -3.91
CA GLY A 7 -14.86 52.10 -4.19
C GLY A 7 -14.40 51.17 -5.31
N GLY A 8 -13.85 51.73 -6.39
CA GLY A 8 -13.25 50.97 -7.49
C GLY A 8 -12.08 50.09 -7.03
N LEU A 9 -11.21 50.61 -6.16
CA LEU A 9 -10.09 49.86 -5.59
C LEU A 9 -10.56 48.67 -4.74
N VAL A 10 -11.59 48.85 -3.90
CA VAL A 10 -12.15 47.78 -3.06
C VAL A 10 -12.76 46.68 -3.91
N VAL A 11 -13.54 47.03 -4.94
CA VAL A 11 -14.12 46.04 -5.87
C VAL A 11 -13.03 45.28 -6.61
N PHE A 12 -11.98 45.98 -7.07
CA PHE A 12 -10.84 45.34 -7.72
C PHE A 12 -10.13 44.35 -6.79
N LEU A 13 -9.88 44.73 -5.53
CA LEU A 13 -9.28 43.84 -4.53
C LEU A 13 -10.14 42.59 -4.28
N LEU A 14 -11.47 42.75 -4.18
CA LEU A 14 -12.39 41.63 -4.02
C LEU A 14 -12.34 40.68 -5.22
N LEU A 15 -12.30 41.22 -6.46
CA LEU A 15 -12.18 40.40 -7.67
C LEU A 15 -10.86 39.62 -7.71
N VAL A 16 -9.74 40.23 -7.31
CA VAL A 16 -8.44 39.55 -7.22
C VAL A 16 -8.49 38.42 -6.18
N ILE A 17 -9.08 38.66 -5.00
CA ILE A 17 -9.24 37.62 -3.97
C ILE A 17 -10.08 36.46 -4.50
N ILE A 18 -11.21 36.74 -5.16
CA ILE A 18 -12.07 35.71 -5.76
C ILE A 18 -11.30 34.89 -6.79
N LEU A 19 -10.52 35.54 -7.67
CA LEU A 19 -9.70 34.87 -8.68
C LEU A 19 -8.68 33.92 -8.03
N ILE A 20 -8.01 34.36 -6.97
CA ILE A 20 -7.04 33.56 -6.22
C ILE A 20 -7.72 32.35 -5.57
N CYS A 21 -8.90 32.55 -4.97
CA CYS A 21 -9.68 31.46 -4.35
C CYS A 21 -10.10 30.40 -5.38
N ILE A 22 -10.61 30.83 -6.54
CA ILE A 22 -10.99 29.95 -7.65
C ILE A 22 -9.77 29.16 -8.13
N TYR A 23 -8.65 29.84 -8.37
CA TYR A 23 -7.41 29.19 -8.78
C TYR A 23 -6.93 28.15 -7.75
N ALA A 24 -6.97 28.49 -6.45
CA ALA A 24 -6.58 27.59 -5.39
C ALA A 24 -7.47 26.34 -5.32
N PHE A 25 -8.78 26.50 -5.52
CA PHE A 25 -9.77 25.42 -5.47
C PHE A 25 -9.62 24.42 -6.62
N PHE A 26 -9.37 24.90 -7.84
CA PHE A 26 -9.25 24.03 -9.02
C PHE A 26 -7.85 23.46 -9.25
N LYS A 27 -6.86 23.90 -8.48
CA LYS A 27 -5.49 23.42 -8.66
C LYS A 27 -5.40 21.94 -8.27
N ALA A 28 -5.07 21.13 -9.27
CA ALA A 28 -4.98 19.68 -9.16
C ALA A 28 -4.08 19.21 -8.01
N THR A 29 -4.40 18.03 -7.48
CA THR A 29 -3.64 17.31 -6.45
C THR A 29 -3.11 15.99 -7.02
N ASP A 30 -2.58 15.17 -6.13
CA ASP A 30 -2.27 13.76 -6.36
C ASP A 30 -3.51 12.90 -6.71
N ASP A 31 -3.23 11.75 -7.32
CA ASP A 31 -4.18 10.65 -7.48
C ASP A 31 -3.43 9.34 -7.27
N THR A 32 -3.08 9.06 -6.01
CA THR A 32 -2.29 7.90 -5.64
C THR A 32 -3.15 6.65 -5.54
N THR A 33 -2.77 5.53 -6.14
CA THR A 33 -3.48 4.26 -5.97
C THR A 33 -2.53 3.07 -5.94
N VAL A 34 -2.79 2.11 -5.07
CA VAL A 34 -2.11 0.81 -5.04
C VAL A 34 -2.76 -0.11 -6.08
N MET A 35 -1.97 -0.67 -6.99
CA MET A 35 -2.43 -1.49 -8.12
C MET A 35 -2.19 -2.99 -7.84
N VAL A 36 -2.97 -3.57 -6.92
CA VAL A 36 -2.84 -4.99 -6.54
C VAL A 36 -3.11 -5.95 -7.71
N GLU A 37 -3.87 -5.52 -8.71
CA GLU A 37 -4.15 -6.26 -9.93
C GLU A 37 -2.91 -6.43 -10.82
N LYS A 38 -1.89 -5.58 -10.64
CA LYS A 38 -0.60 -5.66 -11.34
C LYS A 38 0.48 -6.36 -10.52
N LYS A 39 0.08 -7.20 -9.57
CA LYS A 39 1.01 -7.92 -8.71
C LYS A 39 1.86 -8.94 -9.47
N THR A 40 3.08 -9.17 -9.01
CA THR A 40 3.89 -10.31 -9.44
C THR A 40 3.35 -11.62 -8.88
N ALA A 41 3.81 -12.75 -9.42
CA ALA A 41 3.61 -14.05 -8.79
C ALA A 41 4.10 -14.03 -7.34
N LEU A 42 3.44 -14.81 -6.48
CA LEU A 42 3.86 -15.01 -5.10
C LEU A 42 5.13 -15.86 -5.12
N LYS A 43 6.15 -15.48 -4.35
CA LYS A 43 7.41 -16.19 -4.24
C LYS A 43 7.61 -16.70 -2.83
N LEU A 44 8.19 -17.88 -2.69
CA LEU A 44 8.69 -18.39 -1.41
C LEU A 44 10.13 -17.92 -1.21
N GLU A 45 10.35 -16.98 -0.30
CA GLU A 45 11.67 -16.39 -0.02
C GLU A 45 12.50 -17.25 0.93
N LYS A 46 11.85 -17.76 1.97
CA LYS A 46 12.51 -18.55 3.01
C LYS A 46 11.53 -19.55 3.58
N ILE A 47 12.01 -20.75 3.86
CA ILE A 47 11.28 -21.74 4.63
C ILE A 47 12.22 -22.42 5.63
N SER A 48 11.72 -22.63 6.83
CA SER A 48 12.37 -23.31 7.95
C SER A 48 11.41 -24.34 8.54
N ASP A 49 11.71 -24.92 9.70
CA ASP A 49 10.79 -25.85 10.35
C ASP A 49 9.57 -25.17 10.97
N THR A 50 9.72 -23.92 11.42
CA THR A 50 8.67 -23.18 12.15
C THR A 50 8.12 -21.99 11.38
N GLU A 51 8.84 -21.48 10.37
CA GLU A 51 8.46 -20.26 9.64
C GLU A 51 8.60 -20.39 8.13
N ALA A 52 7.69 -19.74 7.40
CA ALA A 52 7.74 -19.57 5.95
C ALA A 52 7.49 -18.09 5.59
N VAL A 53 8.29 -17.56 4.67
CA VAL A 53 8.25 -16.17 4.24
C VAL A 53 7.95 -16.12 2.76
N PHE A 54 6.90 -15.38 2.41
CA PHE A 54 6.49 -15.16 1.03
C PHE A 54 6.61 -13.69 0.65
N SER A 55 6.84 -13.41 -0.62
CA SER A 55 6.84 -12.05 -1.16
C SER A 55 6.01 -11.92 -2.44
N THR A 56 5.46 -10.74 -2.65
CA THR A 56 4.87 -10.33 -3.93
C THR A 56 5.03 -8.81 -4.07
N GLU A 57 5.19 -8.34 -5.30
CA GLU A 57 5.38 -6.91 -5.57
C GLU A 57 4.19 -6.36 -6.34
N PHE A 58 3.84 -5.10 -6.09
CA PHE A 58 2.82 -4.37 -6.87
C PHE A 58 3.10 -2.86 -6.87
N PRO A 59 2.66 -2.12 -7.91
CA PRO A 59 2.93 -0.70 -7.99
C PRO A 59 2.02 0.13 -7.10
N LEU A 60 2.60 1.16 -6.47
CA LEU A 60 1.90 2.35 -6.01
C LEU A 60 2.14 3.46 -7.04
N ILE A 61 1.07 3.94 -7.65
CA ILE A 61 1.15 4.92 -8.74
C ILE A 61 0.52 6.25 -8.31
N ASN A 62 1.01 7.36 -8.84
CA ASN A 62 0.37 8.67 -8.75
C ASN A 62 0.00 9.15 -10.16
N ARG A 63 -1.28 9.16 -10.49
CA ARG A 63 -1.81 9.67 -11.78
C ARG A 63 -2.16 11.17 -11.72
N GLY A 64 -2.00 11.79 -10.55
CA GLY A 64 -2.32 13.18 -10.32
C GLY A 64 -1.25 14.12 -10.87
N LYS A 65 -1.60 15.41 -10.92
CA LYS A 65 -0.68 16.48 -11.32
C LYS A 65 0.13 17.02 -10.15
N GLY A 66 -0.24 16.67 -8.92
CA GLY A 66 0.49 17.03 -7.70
C GLY A 66 1.31 15.86 -7.15
N ASP A 67 2.40 16.18 -6.47
CA ASP A 67 3.17 15.22 -5.68
C ASP A 67 2.36 14.79 -4.44
N ALA A 68 2.56 13.55 -4.00
CA ALA A 68 2.02 13.03 -2.74
C ALA A 68 3.16 12.65 -1.80
N ALA A 69 3.05 13.02 -0.54
CA ALA A 69 3.84 12.43 0.54
C ALA A 69 3.12 11.16 1.02
N ILE A 70 3.69 10.00 0.73
CA ILE A 70 3.25 8.72 1.26
C ILE A 70 3.90 8.57 2.63
N LEU A 71 3.08 8.61 3.67
CA LEU A 71 3.53 8.64 5.05
C LEU A 71 3.78 7.23 5.58
N ASP A 72 2.92 6.29 5.22
CA ASP A 72 2.98 4.90 5.67
C ASP A 72 2.23 3.99 4.69
N VAL A 73 2.70 2.75 4.58
CA VAL A 73 2.03 1.66 3.86
C VAL A 73 2.20 0.39 4.66
N PHE A 74 1.10 -0.24 5.07
CA PHE A 74 1.15 -1.45 5.88
C PHE A 74 0.09 -2.47 5.46
N ALA A 75 0.39 -3.73 5.75
CA ALA A 75 -0.49 -4.86 5.46
C ALA A 75 -1.18 -5.35 6.72
N ARG A 76 -2.45 -5.71 6.59
CA ARG A 76 -3.19 -6.46 7.60
C ARG A 76 -3.70 -7.76 6.99
N PRO A 77 -3.06 -8.90 7.27
CA PRO A 77 -3.57 -10.21 6.89
C PRO A 77 -4.90 -10.51 7.58
N TYR A 78 -5.89 -11.00 6.84
CA TYR A 78 -7.20 -11.39 7.33
C TYR A 78 -7.27 -12.91 7.33
N LEU A 79 -6.65 -13.51 8.34
CA LEU A 79 -6.70 -14.96 8.58
C LEU A 79 -7.14 -15.20 10.04
N PRO A 80 -8.46 -15.14 10.32
CA PRO A 80 -8.99 -15.40 11.64
C PRO A 80 -8.71 -16.83 12.10
N GLN A 81 -8.58 -17.01 13.42
CA GLN A 81 -8.31 -18.31 14.04
C GLN A 81 -9.36 -19.37 13.66
N GLU A 82 -10.61 -18.96 13.51
CA GLU A 82 -11.74 -19.83 13.16
C GLU A 82 -11.59 -20.41 11.75
N GLN A 83 -10.94 -19.68 10.83
CA GLN A 83 -10.70 -20.13 9.47
C GLN A 83 -9.41 -20.95 9.37
N PHE A 84 -8.35 -20.51 10.06
CA PHE A 84 -7.06 -21.19 10.03
C PHE A 84 -6.25 -20.90 11.28
N SER A 85 -6.10 -21.91 12.14
CA SER A 85 -5.40 -21.79 13.43
C SER A 85 -3.97 -22.35 13.40
N ALA A 86 -3.57 -23.03 12.32
CA ALA A 86 -2.30 -23.75 12.25
C ALA A 86 -1.07 -22.84 12.12
N ALA A 87 -1.24 -21.60 11.65
CA ALA A 87 -0.16 -20.61 11.60
C ALA A 87 -0.69 -19.19 11.81
N THR A 88 0.16 -18.33 12.37
CA THR A 88 -0.07 -16.88 12.48
C THR A 88 0.66 -16.14 11.38
N VAL A 89 -0.01 -15.18 10.74
CA VAL A 89 0.52 -14.42 9.61
C VAL A 89 0.82 -12.99 10.01
N PHE A 90 2.02 -12.53 9.68
CA PHE A 90 2.45 -11.15 9.79
C PHE A 90 2.67 -10.58 8.39
N GLY A 91 2.17 -9.38 8.13
CA GLY A 91 2.35 -8.67 6.87
C GLY A 91 3.19 -7.42 7.07
N HIS A 92 4.19 -7.22 6.24
CA HIS A 92 4.99 -5.99 6.18
C HIS A 92 5.08 -5.50 4.74
N ILE A 93 5.07 -4.18 4.54
CA ILE A 93 5.20 -3.56 3.21
C ILE A 93 6.33 -2.56 3.22
N GLU A 94 7.11 -2.58 2.15
CA GLU A 94 8.26 -1.70 1.94
C GLU A 94 8.34 -1.29 0.49
N THR A 95 9.10 -0.25 0.17
CA THR A 95 9.48 0.02 -1.22
C THR A 95 10.66 -0.85 -1.64
N SER A 96 10.62 -1.39 -2.86
CA SER A 96 11.64 -2.32 -3.37
C SER A 96 13.07 -1.76 -3.33
N ASN A 97 13.23 -0.45 -3.51
CA ASN A 97 14.53 0.23 -3.52
C ASN A 97 14.95 0.81 -2.15
N ARG A 98 14.13 0.64 -1.10
CA ARG A 98 14.43 1.12 0.27
C ARG A 98 13.93 0.12 1.31
N ARG A 99 14.38 -1.14 1.17
CA ARG A 99 14.10 -2.21 2.14
C ARG A 99 14.80 -1.91 3.48
N ARG A 100 14.15 -2.26 4.58
CA ARG A 100 14.57 -2.04 5.97
C ARG A 100 14.33 -3.30 6.78
N ASN A 101 15.02 -3.39 7.92
CA ASN A 101 14.93 -4.54 8.82
C ASN A 101 14.22 -4.22 10.15
N ASP A 102 13.65 -3.01 10.27
CA ASP A 102 13.02 -2.48 11.49
C ASP A 102 11.49 -2.50 11.44
N ASN A 103 10.90 -3.17 10.44
CA ASN A 103 9.45 -3.25 10.22
C ASN A 103 8.79 -1.85 10.08
N TYR A 104 9.55 -0.85 9.63
CA TYR A 104 9.09 0.51 9.40
C TYR A 104 9.00 0.80 7.90
N PHE A 105 7.93 1.48 7.47
CA PHE A 105 7.82 1.98 6.11
C PHE A 105 8.54 3.32 5.98
N GLU A 106 9.50 3.43 5.06
CA GLU A 106 10.15 4.71 4.80
C GLU A 106 9.23 5.65 4.02
N ALA A 107 8.77 6.71 4.68
CA ALA A 107 7.98 7.76 4.04
C ALA A 107 8.70 8.33 2.81
N LEU A 108 7.94 8.59 1.75
CA LEU A 108 8.48 9.03 0.47
C LEU A 108 7.60 10.05 -0.23
N ILE A 109 8.21 10.84 -1.10
CA ILE A 109 7.48 11.71 -2.03
C ILE A 109 7.28 10.97 -3.35
N LEU A 110 6.03 10.66 -3.67
CA LEU A 110 5.64 10.08 -4.95
C LEU A 110 5.28 11.20 -5.92
N LYS A 111 6.15 11.41 -6.90
CA LYS A 111 6.01 12.49 -7.88
C LYS A 111 4.76 12.35 -8.73
N ALA A 112 4.25 13.49 -9.21
CA ALA A 112 3.18 13.50 -10.21
C ALA A 112 3.55 12.60 -11.42
N ASN A 113 2.58 11.82 -11.91
CA ASN A 113 2.76 10.88 -13.02
C ASN A 113 3.93 9.88 -12.85
N SER A 114 4.19 9.44 -11.61
CA SER A 114 5.24 8.48 -11.30
C SER A 114 4.71 7.26 -10.53
N GLN A 115 5.56 6.27 -10.35
CA GLN A 115 5.25 5.07 -9.58
C GLN A 115 6.46 4.62 -8.75
N CYS A 116 6.19 3.91 -7.65
CA CYS A 116 7.16 3.10 -6.94
C CYS A 116 6.64 1.67 -6.80
N GLN A 117 7.56 0.72 -6.66
CA GLN A 117 7.21 -0.67 -6.41
C GLN A 117 7.17 -0.93 -4.92
N LEU A 118 6.04 -1.45 -4.46
CA LEU A 118 5.85 -1.95 -3.11
C LEU A 118 6.14 -3.45 -3.10
N VAL A 119 6.76 -3.93 -2.03
CA VAL A 119 6.97 -5.34 -1.76
C VAL A 119 6.20 -5.71 -0.51
N LEU A 120 5.19 -6.57 -0.67
CA LEU A 120 4.50 -7.22 0.43
C LEU A 120 5.28 -8.45 0.84
N THR A 121 5.68 -8.53 2.12
CA THR A 121 6.28 -9.71 2.73
C THR A 121 5.30 -10.30 3.74
N LEU A 122 4.98 -11.59 3.58
CA LEU A 122 4.09 -12.34 4.46
C LEU A 122 4.91 -13.40 5.20
N ARG A 123 4.96 -13.29 6.52
CA ARG A 123 5.65 -14.25 7.39
C ARG A 123 4.62 -15.10 8.12
N PHE A 124 4.62 -16.38 7.82
CA PHE A 124 3.82 -17.39 8.50
C PHE A 124 4.67 -18.06 9.57
N VAL A 125 4.14 -18.14 10.78
CA VAL A 125 4.75 -18.83 11.93
C VAL A 125 3.81 -19.94 12.36
N ALA A 126 4.30 -21.16 12.38
CA ALA A 126 3.52 -22.32 12.78
C ALA A 126 3.15 -22.23 14.26
N ASN A 127 1.90 -22.58 14.56
CA ASN A 127 1.38 -22.59 15.93
C ASN A 127 1.49 -23.99 16.53
N ASN A 128 1.40 -24.07 17.87
CA ASN A 128 1.31 -25.32 18.62
C ASN A 128 2.47 -26.31 18.38
N GLY A 129 3.66 -25.81 18.04
CA GLY A 129 4.83 -26.65 17.76
C GLY A 129 4.76 -27.47 16.46
N MET A 130 3.80 -27.15 15.57
CA MET A 130 3.66 -27.81 14.28
C MET A 130 4.81 -27.43 13.34
N ASN A 131 5.15 -28.33 12.40
CA ASN A 131 6.02 -27.98 11.30
C ASN A 131 5.28 -27.06 10.31
N ILE A 132 5.92 -25.99 9.86
CA ILE A 132 5.28 -25.00 8.97
C ILE A 132 4.84 -25.59 7.64
N ARG A 133 5.53 -26.61 7.11
CA ARG A 133 5.13 -27.26 5.87
C ARG A 133 3.80 -27.96 6.06
N GLU A 134 3.66 -28.72 7.14
CA GLU A 134 2.42 -29.41 7.49
C GLU A 134 1.28 -28.43 7.73
N ALA A 135 1.54 -27.33 8.46
CA ALA A 135 0.56 -26.29 8.70
C ALA A 135 0.01 -25.73 7.38
N LEU A 136 0.90 -25.34 6.47
CA LEU A 136 0.51 -24.69 5.22
C LEU A 136 -0.07 -25.65 4.17
N GLN A 137 0.04 -26.97 4.32
CA GLN A 137 -0.65 -27.93 3.42
C GLN A 137 -2.17 -27.80 3.44
N LYS A 138 -2.75 -27.22 4.50
CA LYS A 138 -4.20 -26.97 4.61
C LYS A 138 -4.56 -25.50 4.45
N MET A 139 -3.62 -24.69 3.93
CA MET A 139 -3.82 -23.25 3.80
C MET A 139 -5.06 -22.95 2.97
N VAL A 140 -5.88 -22.03 3.45
CA VAL A 140 -7.07 -21.52 2.77
C VAL A 140 -6.73 -20.21 2.04
N ASP A 141 -7.62 -19.77 1.15
CA ASP A 141 -7.50 -18.43 0.59
C ASP A 141 -7.63 -17.38 1.69
N MET A 142 -6.83 -16.32 1.62
CA MET A 142 -6.88 -15.23 2.59
C MET A 142 -6.76 -13.89 1.91
N ASP A 143 -7.43 -12.88 2.46
CA ASP A 143 -7.26 -11.51 2.03
C ASP A 143 -6.19 -10.80 2.85
N VAL A 144 -5.45 -9.92 2.21
CA VAL A 144 -4.54 -8.98 2.86
C VAL A 144 -5.04 -7.58 2.53
N ALA A 145 -5.44 -6.85 3.56
CA ALA A 145 -5.78 -5.44 3.43
C ALA A 145 -4.48 -4.62 3.40
N VAL A 146 -4.24 -3.92 2.28
CA VAL A 146 -3.15 -2.96 2.15
C VAL A 146 -3.72 -1.57 2.45
N TYR A 147 -3.22 -0.97 3.53
CA TYR A 147 -3.51 0.41 3.89
C TYR A 147 -2.35 1.29 3.48
N TYR A 148 -2.66 2.48 2.99
CA TYR A 148 -1.65 3.53 2.82
C TYR A 148 -2.20 4.88 3.21
N ASN A 149 -1.31 5.66 3.82
CA ASN A 149 -1.57 7.00 4.29
C ASN A 149 -0.84 7.98 3.38
N GLY A 150 -1.55 8.95 2.85
CA GLY A 150 -0.97 9.97 1.99
C GLY A 150 -1.40 11.37 2.38
N LEU A 151 -0.55 12.32 2.03
CA LEU A 151 -0.77 13.75 2.19
C LEU A 151 -0.38 14.44 0.89
N ALA A 152 -1.21 15.38 0.46
CA ALA A 152 -0.89 16.22 -0.69
C ALA A 152 -1.42 17.63 -0.43
N ARG A 153 -2.07 18.25 -1.42
CA ARG A 153 -2.77 19.53 -1.20
C ARG A 153 -4.07 19.38 -0.42
N LYS A 154 -4.58 18.15 -0.35
CA LYS A 154 -5.75 17.75 0.45
C LYS A 154 -5.30 17.29 1.83
N ASP A 155 -6.26 17.20 2.75
CA ASP A 155 -6.07 16.59 4.06
C ASP A 155 -5.47 15.17 3.95
N ILE A 156 -4.87 14.73 5.05
CA ILE A 156 -4.36 13.37 5.19
C ILE A 156 -5.48 12.39 4.88
N TYR A 157 -5.21 11.43 4.00
CA TYR A 157 -6.14 10.38 3.64
C TYR A 157 -5.58 9.01 3.98
N ILE A 158 -6.49 8.08 4.26
CA ILE A 158 -6.23 6.65 4.40
C ILE A 158 -7.00 5.95 3.30
N ARG A 159 -6.32 5.14 2.49
CA ARG A 159 -6.95 4.34 1.45
C ARG A 159 -6.63 2.86 1.70
N LYS A 160 -7.57 2.01 1.32
CA LYS A 160 -7.53 0.57 1.55
C LYS A 160 -7.81 -0.17 0.25
N VAL A 161 -7.02 -1.20 -0.02
CA VAL A 161 -7.27 -2.16 -1.09
C VAL A 161 -7.07 -3.57 -0.58
N PHE A 162 -7.84 -4.53 -1.09
CA PHE A 162 -7.70 -5.94 -0.74
C PHE A 162 -6.91 -6.68 -1.81
N LEU A 163 -6.00 -7.53 -1.35
CA LEU A 163 -5.24 -8.47 -2.15
C LEU A 163 -5.55 -9.89 -1.66
N THR A 164 -6.13 -10.72 -2.51
CA THR A 164 -6.34 -12.14 -2.19
C THR A 164 -5.07 -12.94 -2.46
N ILE A 165 -4.64 -13.68 -1.46
CA ILE A 165 -3.57 -14.67 -1.52
C ILE A 165 -4.22 -16.05 -1.58
N ASN A 166 -3.99 -16.75 -2.69
CA ASN A 166 -4.58 -18.05 -2.92
C ASN A 166 -3.83 -19.12 -2.10
N GLY A 167 -4.58 -19.90 -1.32
CA GLY A 167 -4.05 -20.97 -0.48
C GLY A 167 -3.44 -22.11 -1.29
N GLU A 168 -3.95 -22.39 -2.49
CA GLU A 168 -3.36 -23.34 -3.44
C GLU A 168 -1.96 -22.93 -3.86
N THR A 169 -1.76 -21.65 -4.19
CA THR A 169 -0.41 -21.13 -4.51
C THR A 169 0.55 -21.32 -3.34
N ILE A 170 0.11 -21.06 -2.11
CA ILE A 170 0.92 -21.31 -0.90
C ILE A 170 1.25 -22.81 -0.77
N ARG A 171 0.25 -23.70 -0.90
CA ARG A 171 0.45 -25.15 -0.82
C ARG A 171 1.47 -25.64 -1.86
N ASN A 172 1.36 -25.16 -3.09
CA ASN A 172 2.25 -25.54 -4.20
C ASN A 172 3.70 -25.07 -3.97
N LEU A 173 3.88 -23.81 -3.55
CA LEU A 173 5.20 -23.24 -3.24
C LEU A 173 5.88 -23.99 -2.08
N VAL A 174 5.14 -24.34 -1.03
CA VAL A 174 5.66 -25.07 0.13
C VAL A 174 5.93 -26.55 -0.20
N GLY A 175 5.11 -27.14 -1.08
CA GLY A 175 5.27 -28.50 -1.58
C GLY A 175 6.37 -28.67 -2.62
N GLY A 176 6.98 -27.58 -3.10
CA GLY A 176 8.09 -27.61 -4.06
C GLY A 176 7.67 -27.73 -5.52
N ALA A 177 6.41 -27.46 -5.87
CA ALA A 177 5.87 -27.70 -7.21
C ALA A 177 6.17 -26.58 -8.24
N GLU A 178 6.66 -25.41 -7.81
CA GLU A 178 6.80 -24.22 -8.68
C GLU A 178 8.24 -23.78 -8.98
N ASN A 179 9.28 -24.50 -8.49
CA ASN A 179 10.68 -24.16 -8.78
C ASN A 179 11.20 -24.69 -10.14
N ASP A 180 10.36 -25.34 -10.94
CA ASP A 180 10.76 -26.04 -12.19
C ASP A 180 10.09 -25.50 -13.48
N ARG A 181 9.66 -24.22 -13.53
CA ARG A 181 9.18 -23.61 -14.78
C ARG A 181 9.69 -22.19 -15.00
#